data_AF-A0A7M2A1X7-F1
#
_entry.id   AF-A0A7M2A1X7-F1
#
_cell.length_a   1.000
_cell.length_b   1.000
_cell.length_c   1.000
_cell.angle_alpha   90.00
_cell.angle_beta   90.00
_cell.angle_gamma   90.00
#
_symmetry.space_group_name_H-M   'P 1'
#
loop_
_entity.id
_entity.type
_entity.pdbx_description
1 polymer ?
#
loop_
_entity_poly.entity_id
_entity_poly.type
_entity_poly.pdbx_seq_one_letter_code
_entity_poly.pdbx_strand_id
1 'polypeptide(L)'
;MEEQKKQIDQDGLGYYGGSMMGQVLAYAFVGKAFRSVENKHSDLGGSGGGKPESGKGTDAYIGSIVKDGNKTKYTNPAGNQLTWVDQHPKNISRDIKSFVDSPNIGKATEGKVAKLVSEQKEVIGFGQKVQREDKTPAGDFDVLTKDEIIEVKASAGALKVDQIEKYTNVNHKDFLNSENRKVIVYIEEPLINLAPEQLQKLNKIKDMGAIIVNSDEELRGVLK
;
A
#
# COMPACT_ATOMS: atom_id res chain seq x y z
N MET A 1 22.93 -0.09 -60.51
CA MET A 1 23.36 -1.50 -60.63
C MET A 1 23.54 -2.01 -59.21
N GLU A 2 22.58 -2.77 -58.68
CA GLU A 2 22.46 -4.25 -58.85
C GLU A 2 23.69 -4.94 -58.23
N GLU A 3 23.51 -5.64 -57.11
CA GLU A 3 23.23 -7.10 -57.02
C GLU A 3 24.45 -7.93 -57.49
N GLN A 4 24.89 -9.04 -56.88
CA GLN A 4 24.36 -9.96 -55.88
C GLN A 4 25.44 -11.04 -55.61
N LYS A 5 25.42 -11.64 -54.40
CA LYS A 5 25.69 -13.06 -54.04
C LYS A 5 27.13 -13.60 -54.22
N LYS A 6 27.66 -14.54 -53.41
CA LYS A 6 27.14 -15.76 -52.72
C LYS A 6 27.93 -15.97 -51.40
N GLN A 7 27.30 -16.29 -50.26
CA GLN A 7 26.84 -17.61 -49.75
C GLN A 7 27.96 -18.63 -49.42
N ILE A 8 27.96 -19.14 -48.18
CA ILE A 8 27.96 -20.57 -47.80
C ILE A 8 27.68 -20.71 -46.28
N ASP A 9 26.85 -21.70 -45.95
CA ASP A 9 26.39 -22.19 -44.64
C ASP A 9 27.48 -22.74 -43.71
N GLN A 10 27.17 -22.83 -42.40
CA GLN A 10 27.24 -24.11 -41.69
C GLN A 10 26.55 -24.09 -40.31
N ASP A 11 25.80 -25.15 -40.07
CA ASP A 11 25.21 -25.59 -38.82
C ASP A 11 26.25 -25.90 -37.72
N GLY A 12 25.84 -25.70 -36.47
CA GLY A 12 26.07 -26.66 -35.39
C GLY A 12 27.42 -26.67 -34.68
N LEU A 13 27.38 -26.41 -33.36
CA LEU A 13 28.02 -27.14 -32.24
C LEU A 13 28.51 -26.18 -31.14
N GLY A 14 28.09 -26.44 -29.90
CA GLY A 14 28.67 -25.78 -28.73
C GLY A 14 27.87 -25.92 -27.44
N TYR A 15 27.77 -27.14 -26.91
CA TYR A 15 27.39 -27.39 -25.52
C TYR A 15 28.42 -26.78 -24.56
N TYR A 16 27.96 -26.07 -23.51
CA TYR A 16 28.52 -26.19 -22.17
C TYR A 16 27.40 -25.95 -21.14
N GLY A 17 27.09 -27.02 -20.41
CA GLY A 17 26.33 -26.95 -19.17
C GLY A 17 27.19 -26.37 -18.05
N GLY A 18 26.55 -25.64 -17.15
CA GLY A 18 27.14 -25.14 -15.91
C GLY A 18 26.05 -24.99 -14.86
N SER A 19 26.02 -25.93 -13.93
CA SER A 19 25.16 -25.94 -12.74
C SER A 19 25.38 -24.68 -11.89
N MET A 20 24.32 -23.94 -11.57
CA MET A 20 24.34 -23.07 -10.40
C MET A 20 23.62 -23.75 -9.25
N MET A 21 24.49 -24.43 -8.51
CA MET A 21 24.37 -24.96 -7.17
C MET A 21 23.62 -23.98 -6.24
N GLY A 22 22.63 -24.51 -5.53
CA GLY A 22 21.88 -23.76 -4.52
C GLY A 22 22.76 -23.33 -3.35
N GLN A 23 22.43 -22.18 -2.79
CA GLN A 23 22.83 -21.81 -1.44
C GLN A 23 21.57 -21.65 -0.58
N VAL A 24 21.30 -22.67 0.23
CA VAL A 24 20.42 -22.59 1.38
C VAL A 24 21.31 -22.21 2.56
N LEU A 25 21.12 -21.00 3.11
CA LEU A 25 21.77 -20.62 4.35
C LEU A 25 20.84 -20.99 5.51
N ALA A 26 21.08 -22.17 6.08
CA ALA A 26 20.47 -22.62 7.31
C ALA A 26 21.24 -22.05 8.50
N TYR A 27 20.60 -21.20 9.31
CA TYR A 27 21.09 -20.90 10.66
C TYR A 27 20.42 -21.84 11.65
N ALA A 28 21.15 -22.87 12.05
CA ALA A 28 20.84 -23.68 13.21
C ALA A 28 21.38 -22.98 14.47
N PHE A 29 20.49 -22.61 15.39
CA PHE A 29 20.87 -22.41 16.80
C PHE A 29 20.45 -23.65 17.58
N VAL A 30 21.45 -24.38 18.06
CA VAL A 30 21.32 -25.52 18.96
C VAL A 30 21.18 -25.02 20.39
N GLY A 31 20.03 -25.35 20.99
CA GLY A 31 19.83 -25.90 22.33
C GLY A 31 20.60 -25.34 23.54
N LYS A 32 19.84 -24.82 24.50
CA LYS A 32 19.99 -25.23 25.90
C LYS A 32 18.63 -25.60 26.49
N ALA A 33 18.66 -26.65 27.30
CA ALA A 33 17.52 -27.48 27.65
C ALA A 33 17.03 -27.28 29.09
N PHE A 34 15.77 -27.69 29.31
CA PHE A 34 15.10 -28.11 30.54
C PHE A 34 14.99 -27.15 31.74
N ARG A 35 13.75 -26.84 32.12
CA ARG A 35 13.03 -27.54 33.21
C ARG A 35 11.52 -27.29 33.13
N SER A 36 10.78 -28.40 32.99
CA SER A 36 9.39 -28.51 33.41
C SER A 36 9.38 -28.61 34.94
N VAL A 37 8.55 -27.81 35.61
CA VAL A 37 8.04 -28.13 36.94
C VAL A 37 6.55 -27.81 36.92
N GLU A 38 5.76 -28.89 36.91
CA GLU A 38 4.35 -28.86 37.27
C GLU A 38 4.20 -28.30 38.69
N ASN A 39 3.32 -27.33 38.87
CA ASN A 39 2.65 -27.14 40.16
C ASN A 39 1.15 -27.08 39.88
N LYS A 40 0.51 -28.25 40.02
CA LYS A 40 -0.91 -28.33 40.30
C LYS A 40 -1.11 -27.94 41.77
N HIS A 41 -1.89 -26.89 42.02
CA HIS A 41 -2.70 -26.82 43.21
C HIS A 41 -3.97 -25.99 42.94
N SER A 42 -5.08 -26.72 43.02
CA SER A 42 -6.45 -26.38 43.46
C SER A 42 -6.89 -24.91 43.51
N ASP A 43 -8.05 -24.68 42.88
CA ASP A 43 -9.22 -23.94 43.38
C ASP A 43 -8.99 -22.69 44.23
N LEU A 44 -9.47 -21.55 43.72
CA LEU A 44 -10.55 -20.75 44.33
C LEU A 44 -10.79 -19.48 43.50
N GLY A 45 -12.07 -19.16 43.30
CA GLY A 45 -12.54 -18.06 42.46
C GLY A 45 -12.07 -16.67 42.89
N GLY A 46 -12.02 -15.78 41.90
CA GLY A 46 -11.74 -14.36 42.09
C GLY A 46 -12.14 -13.58 40.85
N SER A 47 -13.41 -13.15 40.83
CA SER A 47 -13.94 -12.16 39.89
C SER A 47 -13.20 -10.84 40.06
N GLY A 48 -12.16 -10.61 39.26
CA GLY A 48 -11.38 -9.37 39.22
C GLY A 48 -11.82 -8.50 38.06
N GLY A 49 -12.89 -7.74 38.25
CA GLY A 49 -13.27 -6.64 37.37
C GLY A 49 -12.19 -5.56 37.39
N GLY A 50 -11.28 -5.61 36.42
CA GLY A 50 -10.32 -4.56 36.14
C GLY A 50 -11.03 -3.35 35.52
N LYS A 51 -11.19 -2.32 36.33
CA LYS A 51 -11.68 -0.98 36.00
C LYS A 51 -10.93 -0.44 34.75
N PRO A 52 -11.61 0.10 33.73
CA PRO A 52 -10.92 0.76 32.63
C PRO A 52 -10.34 2.07 33.16
N GLU A 53 -9.01 2.18 33.15
CA GLU A 53 -8.36 3.46 33.35
C GLU A 53 -8.67 4.36 32.16
N SER A 54 -9.27 5.51 32.48
CA SER A 54 -9.58 6.59 31.57
C SER A 54 -8.29 7.16 30.95
N GLY A 55 -7.99 6.71 29.73
CA GLY A 55 -6.96 7.27 28.86
C GLY A 55 -7.62 7.95 27.66
N LYS A 56 -7.18 9.17 27.37
CA LYS A 56 -7.53 10.08 26.26
C LYS A 56 -8.06 9.39 24.99
N GLY A 57 -9.15 9.93 24.44
CA GLY A 57 -9.88 9.44 23.27
C GLY A 57 -9.00 8.78 22.22
N THR A 58 -9.13 7.46 22.12
CA THR A 58 -8.50 6.65 21.10
C THR A 58 -9.32 6.78 19.83
N ASP A 59 -8.75 7.34 18.77
CA ASP A 59 -9.26 7.15 17.42
C ASP A 59 -9.39 5.63 17.20
N ALA A 60 -10.63 5.13 17.15
CA ALA A 60 -10.88 3.70 17.12
C ALA A 60 -10.50 3.17 15.73
N TYR A 61 -9.43 2.39 15.66
CA TYR A 61 -9.04 1.70 14.43
C TYR A 61 -10.15 0.74 13.97
N ILE A 62 -10.39 0.67 12.68
CA ILE A 62 -11.22 -0.36 12.04
C ILE A 62 -10.37 -1.62 11.87
N GLY A 63 -10.45 -2.52 12.85
CA GLY A 63 -9.61 -3.73 12.97
C GLY A 63 -8.57 -3.58 14.08
N SER A 64 -7.41 -4.23 13.97
CA SER A 64 -6.35 -4.15 14.99
C SER A 64 -4.98 -3.88 14.39
N ILE A 65 -4.21 -3.00 15.03
CA ILE A 65 -2.86 -2.65 14.60
C ILE A 65 -1.86 -3.04 15.69
N VAL A 66 -0.76 -3.67 15.28
CA VAL A 66 0.40 -3.99 16.11
C VAL A 66 1.66 -3.46 15.42
N LYS A 67 2.48 -2.72 16.17
CA LYS A 67 3.80 -2.25 15.71
C LYS A 67 4.88 -3.23 16.12
N ASP A 68 5.76 -3.56 15.19
CA ASP A 68 6.93 -4.44 15.37
C ASP A 68 8.16 -3.74 14.79
N GLY A 69 8.82 -2.93 15.62
CA GLY A 69 9.85 -2.00 15.15
C GLY A 69 9.27 -0.96 14.18
N ASN A 70 9.83 -0.89 12.97
CA ASN A 70 9.32 -0.04 11.89
C ASN A 70 8.30 -0.75 10.98
N LYS A 71 7.82 -1.93 11.36
CA LYS A 71 6.80 -2.66 10.59
C LYS A 71 5.45 -2.52 11.27
N THR A 72 4.43 -2.18 10.50
CA THR A 72 3.04 -2.23 10.92
C THR A 72 2.43 -3.56 10.50
N LYS A 73 1.75 -4.23 11.44
CA LYS A 73 0.89 -5.39 11.19
C LYS A 73 -0.54 -4.98 11.49
N TYR A 74 -1.42 -5.13 10.51
CA TYR A 74 -2.82 -4.78 10.58
C TYR A 74 -3.65 -6.03 10.34
N THR A 75 -4.55 -6.37 11.26
CA THR A 75 -5.59 -7.38 11.02
C THR A 75 -6.88 -6.65 10.68
N ASN A 76 -7.33 -6.83 9.44
CA ASN A 76 -8.55 -6.17 8.97
C ASN A 76 -9.82 -6.89 9.45
N PRO A 77 -11.02 -6.30 9.26
CA PRO A 77 -12.28 -6.90 9.69
C PRO A 77 -12.59 -8.25 9.05
N ALA A 78 -12.01 -8.55 7.88
CA ALA A 78 -12.12 -9.86 7.25
C ALA A 78 -11.20 -10.93 7.88
N GLY A 79 -10.42 -10.57 8.90
CA GLY A 79 -9.49 -11.46 9.60
C GLY A 79 -8.15 -11.65 8.90
N ASN A 80 -7.88 -10.92 7.81
CA ASN A 80 -6.63 -11.04 7.06
C ASN A 80 -5.55 -10.13 7.65
N GLN A 81 -4.33 -10.65 7.75
CA GLN A 81 -3.17 -9.87 8.17
C GLN A 81 -2.51 -9.20 6.97
N LEU A 82 -2.35 -7.89 7.09
CA LEU A 82 -1.71 -7.01 6.13
C LEU A 82 -0.54 -6.30 6.80
N THR A 83 0.53 -6.06 6.06
CA THR A 83 1.74 -5.47 6.63
C THR A 83 2.39 -4.46 5.69
N TRP A 84 2.98 -3.43 6.29
CA TRP A 84 3.79 -2.45 5.60
C TRP A 84 4.94 -1.98 6.50
N VAL A 85 5.98 -1.42 5.88
CA VAL A 85 7.11 -0.83 6.61
C VAL A 85 6.88 0.66 6.68
N ASP A 86 6.83 1.21 7.88
CA ASP A 86 6.70 2.64 8.13
C ASP A 86 7.89 3.38 7.51
N GLN A 87 7.58 4.39 6.69
CA GLN A 87 8.60 5.17 5.99
C GLN A 87 9.13 6.29 6.89
N HIS A 88 10.44 6.47 6.89
CA HIS A 88 11.07 7.62 7.56
C HIS A 88 10.81 8.91 6.74
N PRO A 89 10.50 10.06 7.35
CA PRO A 89 10.17 11.30 6.63
C PRO A 89 11.20 11.71 5.57
N LYS A 90 12.51 11.61 5.89
CA LYS A 90 13.59 11.86 4.91
C LYS A 90 13.51 10.98 3.66
N ASN A 91 13.06 9.72 3.79
CA ASN A 91 12.90 8.82 2.66
C ASN A 91 11.70 9.23 1.81
N ILE A 92 10.58 9.59 2.45
CA ILE A 92 9.39 10.13 1.79
C ILE A 92 9.76 11.38 0.96
N SER A 93 10.42 12.38 1.56
CA SER A 93 10.79 13.61 0.84
C SER A 93 11.73 13.35 -0.35
N ARG A 94 12.68 12.42 -0.19
CA ARG A 94 13.59 12.00 -1.27
C ARG A 94 12.83 11.31 -2.40
N ASP A 95 11.90 10.41 -2.07
CA ASP A 95 11.15 9.63 -3.05
C ASP A 95 10.14 10.51 -3.80
N ILE A 96 9.46 11.44 -3.12
CA ILE A 96 8.60 12.48 -3.75
C ILE A 96 9.40 13.26 -4.79
N LYS A 97 10.59 13.78 -4.41
CA LYS A 97 11.44 14.53 -5.35
C LYS A 97 11.82 13.67 -6.56
N SER A 98 12.21 12.41 -6.33
CA SER A 98 12.54 11.49 -7.42
C SER A 98 11.37 11.20 -8.35
N PHE A 99 10.12 11.21 -7.84
CA PHE A 99 8.92 10.97 -8.63
C PHE A 99 8.54 12.21 -9.44
N VAL A 100 8.64 13.41 -8.86
CA VAL A 100 8.46 14.69 -9.57
C VAL A 100 9.35 14.77 -10.81
N ASP A 101 10.62 14.35 -10.69
CA ASP A 101 11.59 14.39 -11.79
C ASP A 101 11.50 13.17 -12.73
N SER A 102 10.48 12.31 -12.57
CA SER A 102 10.38 11.05 -13.33
C SER A 102 9.92 11.29 -14.78
N PRO A 103 10.48 10.59 -15.77
CA PRO A 103 9.95 10.60 -17.14
C PRO A 103 8.66 9.78 -17.29
N ASN A 104 8.29 8.97 -16.29
CA ASN A 104 7.04 8.22 -16.31
C ASN A 104 5.89 9.13 -15.83
N ILE A 105 4.92 9.38 -16.70
CA ILE A 105 3.81 10.31 -16.43
C ILE A 105 3.07 9.95 -15.14
N GLY A 106 2.74 8.67 -14.91
CA GLY A 106 2.05 8.25 -13.68
C GLY A 106 2.84 8.59 -12.41
N LYS A 107 4.13 8.25 -12.39
CA LYS A 107 5.02 8.60 -11.27
C LYS A 107 5.18 10.10 -11.10
N ALA A 108 5.32 10.84 -12.21
CA ALA A 108 5.40 12.30 -12.17
C ALA A 108 4.13 12.94 -11.59
N THR A 109 2.95 12.43 -11.96
CA THR A 109 1.67 12.87 -11.40
C THR A 109 1.58 12.56 -9.90
N GLU A 110 1.91 11.34 -9.46
CA GLU A 110 1.97 10.97 -8.04
C GLU A 110 2.92 11.88 -7.25
N GLY A 111 4.12 12.12 -7.79
CA GLY A 111 5.11 13.01 -7.18
C GLY A 111 4.63 14.46 -7.08
N LYS A 112 3.98 14.99 -8.14
CA LYS A 112 3.38 16.33 -8.15
C LYS A 112 2.33 16.45 -7.05
N VAL A 113 1.40 15.50 -6.96
CA VAL A 113 0.33 15.49 -5.95
C VAL A 113 0.92 15.39 -4.55
N ALA A 114 1.84 14.46 -4.32
CA ALA A 114 2.47 14.30 -3.01
C ALA A 114 3.24 15.54 -2.57
N LYS A 115 3.94 16.21 -3.50
CA LYS A 115 4.59 17.49 -3.24
C LYS A 115 3.57 18.55 -2.82
N LEU A 116 2.47 18.70 -3.56
CA LEU A 116 1.41 19.65 -3.23
C LEU A 116 0.77 19.37 -1.86
N VAL A 117 0.52 18.11 -1.54
CA VAL A 117 0.00 17.69 -0.22
C VAL A 117 1.01 18.04 0.87
N SER A 118 2.31 17.79 0.64
CA SER A 118 3.38 18.07 1.62
C SER A 118 3.56 19.55 1.96
N GLU A 119 3.06 20.45 1.11
CA GLU A 119 3.04 21.90 1.37
C GLU A 119 1.94 22.30 2.38
N GLN A 120 0.95 21.43 2.64
CA GLN A 120 -0.20 21.70 3.52
C GLN A 120 -0.30 20.77 4.72
N LYS A 121 0.00 19.48 4.53
CA LYS A 121 -0.10 18.42 5.53
C LYS A 121 1.13 17.53 5.51
N GLU A 122 1.42 16.89 6.64
CA GLU A 122 2.46 15.87 6.70
C GLU A 122 2.06 14.63 5.89
N VAL A 123 2.91 14.27 4.93
CA VAL A 123 2.81 12.99 4.21
C VAL A 123 3.55 11.94 5.02
N ILE A 124 2.81 10.95 5.52
CA ILE A 124 3.31 9.85 6.35
C ILE A 124 3.56 8.56 5.55
N GLY A 125 3.10 8.52 4.30
CA GLY A 125 3.40 7.44 3.35
C GLY A 125 3.32 7.91 1.91
N PHE A 126 4.24 7.46 1.06
CA PHE A 126 4.29 7.76 -0.38
C PHE A 126 4.74 6.53 -1.16
N GLY A 127 3.93 6.10 -2.14
CA GLY A 127 4.13 4.83 -2.86
C GLY A 127 4.28 3.63 -1.92
N GLN A 128 3.59 3.66 -0.78
CA GLN A 128 3.77 2.73 0.32
C GLN A 128 3.13 1.39 -0.02
N LYS A 129 3.93 0.35 -0.19
CA LYS A 129 3.44 -1.00 -0.49
C LYS A 129 2.88 -1.68 0.75
N VAL A 130 1.74 -2.33 0.58
CA VAL A 130 1.08 -3.19 1.57
C VAL A 130 1.08 -4.64 1.07
N GLN A 131 1.49 -5.56 1.94
CA GLN A 131 1.62 -6.99 1.65
C GLN A 131 0.70 -7.81 2.53
N ARG A 132 0.20 -8.94 1.99
CA ARG A 132 -0.42 -10.00 2.80
C ARG A 132 0.64 -10.78 3.57
N GLU A 133 0.20 -11.68 4.45
CA GLU A 133 1.08 -12.56 5.23
C GLU A 133 2.00 -13.43 4.34
N ASP A 134 1.48 -13.90 3.21
CA ASP A 134 2.24 -14.67 2.20
C ASP A 134 3.21 -13.83 1.35
N LYS A 135 3.35 -12.53 1.68
CA LYS A 135 4.17 -11.52 1.00
C LYS A 135 3.66 -11.11 -0.39
N THR A 136 2.48 -11.57 -0.81
CA THR A 136 1.85 -11.09 -2.04
C THR A 136 1.34 -9.65 -1.89
N PRO A 137 1.28 -8.84 -2.96
CA PRO A 137 0.77 -7.47 -2.87
C PRO A 137 -0.72 -7.41 -2.53
N ALA A 138 -1.08 -6.66 -1.48
CA ALA A 138 -2.48 -6.35 -1.15
C ALA A 138 -2.94 -5.04 -1.83
N GLY A 139 -2.06 -4.06 -1.87
CA GLY A 139 -2.26 -2.75 -2.47
C GLY A 139 -1.11 -1.81 -2.12
N ASP A 140 -1.31 -0.53 -2.41
CA ASP A 140 -0.34 0.53 -2.26
C ASP A 140 -1.04 1.83 -1.90
N PHE A 141 -0.45 2.64 -1.03
CA PHE A 141 -0.92 4.00 -0.80
C PHE A 141 -0.07 4.96 -1.64
N ASP A 142 -0.67 5.59 -2.65
CA ASP A 142 0.02 6.59 -3.48
C ASP A 142 0.48 7.76 -2.60
N VAL A 143 -0.45 8.40 -1.89
CA VAL A 143 -0.15 9.41 -0.85
C VAL A 143 -1.02 9.16 0.39
N LEU A 144 -0.38 9.13 1.55
CA LEU A 144 -1.01 8.91 2.85
C LEU A 144 -0.67 10.05 3.81
N THR A 145 -1.67 10.61 4.46
CA THR A 145 -1.52 11.59 5.55
C THR A 145 -2.16 11.05 6.83
N LYS A 146 -2.18 11.86 7.89
CA LYS A 146 -2.94 11.56 9.12
C LYS A 146 -4.47 11.56 8.92
N ASP A 147 -5.02 12.14 7.86
CA ASP A 147 -6.48 12.23 7.72
C ASP A 147 -6.98 11.67 6.37
N GLU A 148 -6.08 11.47 5.40
CA GLU A 148 -6.42 11.14 4.02
C GLU A 148 -5.63 9.95 3.46
N ILE A 149 -6.33 9.16 2.64
CA ILE A 149 -5.74 8.29 1.61
C ILE A 149 -6.03 8.96 0.27
N ILE A 150 -5.00 9.25 -0.52
CA ILE A 150 -5.15 9.90 -1.82
C ILE A 150 -4.64 8.93 -2.89
N GLU A 151 -5.55 8.42 -3.71
CA GLU A 151 -5.24 7.64 -4.90
C GLU A 151 -5.07 8.60 -6.09
N VAL A 152 -3.98 8.48 -6.83
CA VAL A 152 -3.61 9.41 -7.90
C VAL A 152 -3.65 8.71 -9.24
N LYS A 153 -4.29 9.34 -10.23
CA LYS A 153 -4.32 8.83 -11.61
C LYS A 153 -4.09 9.96 -12.59
N ALA A 154 -3.29 9.69 -13.63
CA ALA A 154 -3.13 10.62 -14.74
C ALA A 154 -4.46 10.86 -15.47
N SER A 155 -5.32 9.84 -15.58
CA SER A 155 -6.61 9.95 -16.26
C SER A 155 -7.69 9.05 -15.65
N ALA A 156 -8.95 9.36 -15.94
CA ALA A 156 -10.08 8.53 -15.53
C ALA A 156 -10.04 7.10 -16.12
N GLY A 157 -9.38 6.92 -17.28
CA GLY A 157 -9.20 5.60 -17.89
C GLY A 157 -8.27 4.67 -17.10
N ALA A 158 -7.32 5.23 -16.35
CA ALA A 158 -6.39 4.46 -15.52
C ALA A 158 -6.99 4.03 -14.16
N LEU A 159 -8.18 4.55 -13.83
CA LEU A 159 -8.82 4.33 -12.54
C LEU A 159 -9.36 2.90 -12.40
N LYS A 160 -9.05 2.26 -11.28
CA LYS A 160 -9.52 0.91 -10.95
C LYS A 160 -10.41 0.98 -9.72
N VAL A 161 -11.68 0.62 -9.89
CA VAL A 161 -12.66 0.65 -8.79
C VAL A 161 -12.27 -0.28 -7.64
N ASP A 162 -11.68 -1.45 -7.92
CA ASP A 162 -11.21 -2.40 -6.91
C ASP A 162 -10.17 -1.79 -5.94
N GLN A 163 -9.30 -0.87 -6.42
CA GLN A 163 -8.37 -0.17 -5.53
C GLN A 163 -9.13 0.71 -4.53
N ILE A 164 -10.19 1.39 -4.97
CA ILE A 164 -11.00 2.25 -4.11
C ILE A 164 -11.86 1.42 -3.14
N GLU A 165 -12.37 0.27 -3.59
CA GLU A 165 -13.11 -0.67 -2.73
C GLU A 165 -12.26 -1.12 -1.52
N LYS A 166 -10.94 -1.28 -1.69
CA LYS A 166 -10.01 -1.57 -0.58
C LYS A 166 -9.92 -0.46 0.47
N TYR A 167 -10.25 0.78 0.14
CA TYR A 167 -10.21 1.90 1.09
C TYR A 167 -11.57 2.21 1.72
N THR A 168 -12.65 1.78 1.08
CA THR A 168 -14.02 2.22 1.42
C THR A 168 -14.93 1.07 1.90
N ASN A 169 -14.70 -0.15 1.43
CA ASN A 169 -15.50 -1.32 1.81
C ASN A 169 -14.81 -2.09 2.95
N VAL A 170 -15.29 -1.89 4.18
CA VAL A 170 -14.80 -2.52 5.41
C VAL A 170 -14.79 -4.06 5.34
N ASN A 171 -15.67 -4.66 4.52
CA ASN A 171 -15.77 -6.11 4.34
C ASN A 171 -14.84 -6.65 3.24
N HIS A 172 -14.08 -5.78 2.55
CA HIS A 172 -13.15 -6.21 1.52
C HIS A 172 -12.02 -7.05 2.13
N LYS A 173 -11.66 -8.16 1.48
CA LYS A 173 -10.63 -9.09 1.98
C LYS A 173 -9.28 -8.40 2.22
N ASP A 174 -8.99 -7.40 1.40
CA ASP A 174 -7.80 -6.55 1.49
C ASP A 174 -8.19 -5.11 1.89
N PHE A 175 -9.19 -4.92 2.74
CA PHE A 175 -9.51 -3.59 3.27
C PHE A 175 -8.27 -3.00 3.96
N LEU A 176 -7.91 -1.75 3.63
CA LEU A 176 -6.65 -1.08 4.02
C LEU A 176 -6.84 0.12 4.95
N ASN A 177 -8.05 0.70 5.01
CA ASN A 177 -8.29 1.97 5.69
C ASN A 177 -8.57 1.81 7.19
N SER A 178 -7.54 1.37 7.92
CA SER A 178 -7.64 1.08 9.35
C SER A 178 -7.96 2.29 10.22
N GLU A 179 -7.70 3.51 9.77
CA GLU A 179 -7.92 4.75 10.53
C GLU A 179 -9.16 5.52 10.10
N ASN A 180 -10.01 4.93 9.24
CA ASN A 180 -11.18 5.61 8.68
C ASN A 180 -10.84 6.97 8.05
N ARG A 181 -9.68 7.03 7.37
CA ARG A 181 -9.19 8.20 6.64
C ARG A 181 -10.17 8.55 5.52
N LYS A 182 -10.29 9.83 5.21
CA LYS A 182 -11.01 10.30 4.02
C LYS A 182 -10.31 9.77 2.78
N VAL A 183 -11.08 9.18 1.85
CA VAL A 183 -10.55 8.67 0.58
C VAL A 183 -10.74 9.74 -0.49
N ILE A 184 -9.64 10.18 -1.09
CA ILE A 184 -9.62 11.15 -2.18
C ILE A 184 -9.08 10.45 -3.43
N VAL A 185 -9.72 10.67 -4.57
CA VAL A 185 -9.23 10.26 -5.88
C VAL A 185 -8.87 11.52 -6.65
N TYR A 186 -7.58 11.71 -6.90
CA TYR A 186 -7.08 12.80 -7.74
C TYR A 186 -6.91 12.31 -9.17
N ILE A 187 -7.49 13.04 -10.13
CA ILE A 187 -7.33 12.78 -11.56
C ILE A 187 -6.71 14.01 -12.22
N GLU A 188 -5.59 13.86 -12.92
CA GLU A 188 -4.89 15.01 -13.54
C GLU A 188 -5.59 15.48 -14.83
N GLU A 189 -5.93 14.56 -15.73
CA GLU A 189 -6.57 14.92 -17.01
C GLU A 189 -7.99 15.47 -16.81
N PRO A 190 -8.39 16.51 -17.56
CA PRO A 190 -9.73 17.07 -17.47
C PRO A 190 -10.84 16.02 -17.64
N LEU A 191 -11.84 16.05 -16.77
CA LEU A 191 -13.02 15.17 -16.83
C LEU A 191 -14.07 15.62 -17.86
N ILE A 192 -13.64 15.90 -19.09
CA ILE A 192 -14.49 16.32 -20.21
C ILE A 192 -14.65 15.19 -21.24
N ASN A 193 -15.81 15.13 -21.91
CA ASN A 193 -16.08 14.16 -22.98
C ASN A 193 -15.78 12.69 -22.61
N LEU A 194 -16.02 12.33 -21.34
CA LEU A 194 -15.76 11.01 -20.82
C LEU A 194 -16.63 9.95 -21.50
N ALA A 195 -16.04 8.79 -21.75
CA ALA A 195 -16.81 7.64 -22.20
C ALA A 195 -17.85 7.23 -21.13
N PRO A 196 -19.01 6.67 -21.52
CA PRO A 196 -20.03 6.25 -20.57
C PRO A 196 -19.51 5.32 -19.47
N GLU A 197 -18.57 4.42 -19.79
CA GLU A 197 -17.93 3.53 -18.81
C GLU A 197 -17.10 4.30 -17.77
N GLN A 198 -16.39 5.36 -18.18
CA GLN A 198 -15.62 6.20 -17.26
C GLN A 198 -16.57 6.96 -16.32
N LEU A 199 -17.67 7.50 -16.84
CA LEU A 199 -18.70 8.16 -16.02
C LEU A 199 -19.31 7.21 -15.00
N GLN A 200 -19.63 5.97 -15.40
CA GLN A 200 -20.13 4.94 -14.49
C GLN A 200 -19.13 4.60 -13.39
N LYS A 201 -17.83 4.47 -13.72
CA LYS A 201 -16.77 4.23 -12.71
C LYS A 201 -16.68 5.39 -11.72
N LEU A 202 -16.68 6.64 -12.19
CA LEU A 202 -16.60 7.82 -11.33
C LEU A 202 -17.83 7.94 -10.41
N ASN A 203 -19.03 7.68 -10.93
CA ASN A 203 -20.25 7.68 -10.11
C ASN A 203 -20.20 6.59 -9.05
N LYS A 204 -19.82 5.36 -9.42
CA LYS A 204 -19.66 4.25 -8.45
C LYS A 204 -18.67 4.60 -7.34
N ILE A 205 -17.57 5.27 -7.66
CA ILE A 205 -16.56 5.71 -6.68
C ILE A 205 -17.12 6.80 -5.75
N LYS A 206 -17.91 7.75 -6.27
CA LYS A 206 -18.60 8.75 -5.44
C LYS A 206 -19.62 8.10 -4.50
N ASP A 207 -20.38 7.11 -4.99
CA ASP A 207 -21.38 6.38 -4.20
C ASP A 207 -20.75 5.57 -3.06
N MET A 208 -19.46 5.19 -3.18
CA MET A 208 -18.66 4.59 -2.09
C MET A 208 -18.19 5.60 -1.04
N GLY A 209 -18.47 6.89 -1.22
CA GLY A 209 -18.07 7.96 -0.31
C GLY A 209 -16.68 8.53 -0.57
N ALA A 210 -16.00 8.16 -1.65
CA ALA A 210 -14.74 8.77 -2.04
C ALA A 210 -14.96 10.14 -2.70
N ILE A 211 -14.06 11.08 -2.42
CA ILE A 211 -14.10 12.42 -3.00
C ILE A 211 -13.24 12.45 -4.26
N ILE A 212 -13.82 12.81 -5.39
CA ILE A 212 -13.08 12.95 -6.65
C ILE A 212 -12.73 14.42 -6.84
N VAL A 213 -11.45 14.70 -7.09
CA VAL A 213 -10.93 16.03 -7.42
C VAL A 213 -10.18 15.97 -8.75
N ASN A 214 -10.26 17.04 -9.54
CA ASN A 214 -9.68 17.13 -10.89
C ASN A 214 -8.76 18.34 -11.08
N SER A 215 -8.34 18.97 -9.99
CA SER A 215 -7.36 20.06 -10.02
C SER A 215 -6.60 20.19 -8.72
N ASP A 216 -5.43 20.83 -8.79
CA ASP A 216 -4.63 21.24 -7.64
C ASP A 216 -5.45 22.09 -6.66
N GLU A 217 -6.30 22.99 -7.15
CA GLU A 217 -7.14 23.88 -6.31
C GLU A 217 -8.21 23.09 -5.56
N GLU A 218 -8.92 22.19 -6.24
CA GLU A 218 -9.90 21.31 -5.61
C GLU A 218 -9.25 20.42 -4.54
N LEU A 219 -8.07 19.86 -4.84
CA LEU A 219 -7.31 19.06 -3.88
C LEU A 219 -6.95 19.89 -2.64
N ARG A 220 -6.38 21.09 -2.81
CA ARG A 220 -6.11 22.02 -1.70
C ARG A 220 -7.37 22.36 -0.91
N GLY A 221 -8.51 22.46 -1.58
CA GLY A 221 -9.80 22.74 -0.96
C GLY A 221 -10.33 21.63 -0.06
N VAL A 222 -9.97 20.37 -0.32
CA VAL A 222 -10.46 19.21 0.46
C VAL A 222 -9.51 18.74 1.57
N LEU A 223 -8.23 19.12 1.51
CA LEU A 223 -7.16 18.82 2.50
C LEU A 223 -7.24 19.67 3.79
N LYS A 224 -8.45 19.95 4.29
CA LYS A 224 -8.66 20.83 5.45
C LYS A 224 -8.19 20.21 6.77
#